data_AF-A0A0M2U4U5-F1
#
_entry.id   AF-A0A0M2U4U5-F1
#
_cell.length_a   1.000
_cell.length_b   1.000
_cell.length_c   1.000
_cell.angle_alpha   90.00
_cell.angle_beta   90.00
_cell.angle_gamma   90.00
#
_symmetry.space_group_name_H-M   'P 1'
#
loop_
_entity.id
_entity.type
_entity.pdbx_description
1 polymer ?
#
loop_
_entity_poly.entity_id
_entity_poly.type
_entity_poly.pdbx_seq_one_letter_code
_entity_poly.pdbx_strand_id
1 'polypeptide(L)'
;MKPHIQRRSDFIGDNPIADHNDAGILVTRDGGTYKVAVEVDVDTVVQMGSTEDKDQAGALVKELVPCIHEIRERYSRCFPD
;
A
#
# COMPACT_ATOMS: atom_id res chain seq x y z
N MET A 1 4.63 14.35 6.28
CA MET A 1 5.33 13.19 5.69
C MET A 1 5.18 13.26 4.18
N LYS A 2 6.24 13.05 3.41
CA LYS A 2 6.12 12.88 1.95
C LYS A 2 5.48 11.50 1.70
N PRO A 3 4.52 11.37 0.77
CA PRO A 3 3.98 10.07 0.39
C PRO A 3 5.12 9.22 -0.22
N HIS A 4 5.25 7.97 0.22
CA HIS A 4 6.19 7.03 -0.38
C HIS A 4 5.50 6.40 -1.60
N ILE A 5 5.66 7.05 -2.75
CA ILE A 5 5.09 6.63 -4.03
C ILE A 5 6.16 5.88 -4.78
N GLN A 6 5.84 4.68 -5.24
CA GLN A 6 6.78 3.79 -5.89
C GLN A 6 6.03 2.89 -6.88
N ARG A 7 6.76 2.26 -7.80
CA ARG A 7 6.16 1.27 -8.67
C ARG A 7 5.64 0.09 -7.85
N ARG A 8 4.51 -0.47 -8.26
CA ARG A 8 3.93 -1.69 -7.69
C ARG A 8 4.94 -2.83 -7.72
N SER A 9 5.69 -2.97 -8.80
CA SER A 9 6.76 -3.97 -8.94
C SER A 9 7.83 -3.81 -7.88
N ASP A 10 8.19 -2.58 -7.53
CA ASP A 10 9.27 -2.28 -6.59
C ASP A 10 8.78 -2.42 -5.14
N PHE A 11 7.49 -2.15 -4.90
CA PHE A 11 6.83 -2.40 -3.62
C PHE A 11 6.68 -3.89 -3.32
N ILE A 12 6.31 -4.68 -4.33
CA ILE A 12 6.27 -6.13 -4.21
C ILE A 12 7.69 -6.66 -4.09
N GLY A 13 8.57 -6.33 -5.04
CA GLY A 13 9.94 -6.84 -5.11
C GLY A 13 9.93 -8.37 -5.05
N ASP A 14 10.78 -8.92 -4.18
CA ASP A 14 10.80 -10.35 -3.84
C ASP A 14 9.95 -10.69 -2.59
N ASN A 15 9.15 -9.74 -2.09
CA ASN A 15 8.38 -9.93 -0.87
C ASN A 15 7.08 -10.71 -1.15
N PRO A 16 6.73 -11.70 -0.32
CA PRO A 16 5.43 -12.36 -0.42
C PRO A 16 4.30 -11.35 -0.19
N ILE A 17 3.27 -11.46 -1.04
CA ILE A 17 2.01 -10.75 -0.85
C ILE A 17 1.28 -11.43 0.31
N ALA A 18 1.13 -10.70 1.42
CA ALA A 18 0.47 -11.18 2.62
C ALA A 18 -1.06 -11.02 2.53
N ASP A 19 -1.52 -9.98 1.83
CA ASP A 19 -2.94 -9.72 1.56
C ASP A 19 -3.07 -8.81 0.33
N HIS A 20 -4.14 -8.99 -0.44
CA HIS A 20 -4.54 -8.09 -1.52
C HIS A 20 -6.05 -8.13 -1.65
N ASN A 21 -6.69 -6.96 -1.66
CA ASN A 21 -8.14 -6.85 -1.78
C ASN A 21 -8.56 -6.19 -3.09
N ASP A 22 -9.80 -6.46 -3.50
CA ASP A 22 -10.39 -5.89 -4.73
C ASP A 22 -10.53 -4.36 -4.69
N ALA A 23 -10.43 -3.77 -3.50
CA ALA A 23 -10.45 -2.33 -3.32
C ALA A 23 -9.14 -1.68 -3.77
N GLY A 24 -8.06 -2.47 -3.95
CA GLY A 24 -6.74 -2.01 -4.38
C GLY A 24 -5.83 -1.65 -3.21
N ILE A 25 -5.96 -2.33 -2.08
CA ILE A 25 -5.00 -2.30 -0.98
C ILE A 25 -4.10 -3.53 -1.10
N LEU A 26 -2.80 -3.31 -1.09
CA LEU A 26 -1.77 -4.33 -1.20
C LEU A 26 -0.97 -4.38 0.10
N VAL A 27 -0.80 -5.58 0.65
CA VAL A 27 0.02 -5.82 1.83
C VAL A 27 1.13 -6.79 1.46
N THR A 28 2.38 -6.36 1.65
CA THR A 28 3.56 -7.20 1.46
C THR A 28 4.22 -7.46 2.80
N ARG A 29 4.92 -8.59 2.93
CA ARG A 29 5.69 -8.92 4.11
C ARG A 29 7.17 -8.98 3.77
N ASP A 30 7.91 -8.01 4.29
CA ASP A 30 9.37 -7.93 4.17
C ASP A 30 9.98 -8.41 5.50
N GLY A 31 10.32 -9.69 5.55
CA GLY A 31 10.76 -10.37 6.77
C GLY A 31 9.69 -10.36 7.88
N GLY A 32 9.95 -9.63 8.97
CA GLY A 32 9.04 -9.46 10.11
C GLY A 32 7.99 -8.37 9.91
N THR A 33 8.14 -7.51 8.91
CA THR A 33 7.38 -6.27 8.77
C THR A 33 6.35 -6.36 7.64
N TYR A 34 5.10 -6.05 7.96
CA TYR A 34 4.02 -5.84 7.01
C TYR A 34 4.07 -4.40 6.50
N LYS A 35 4.10 -4.23 5.18
CA LYS A 35 3.98 -2.93 4.52
C LYS A 35 2.61 -2.86 3.87
N VAL A 36 1.88 -1.77 4.08
CA VAL A 36 0.53 -1.56 3.53
C VAL A 36 0.58 -0.42 2.53
N ALA A 37 0.11 -0.67 1.31
CA ALA A 37 0.05 0.31 0.25
C ALA A 37 -1.31 0.33 -0.45
N VAL A 38 -1.65 1.46 -1.07
CA VAL A 38 -2.85 1.64 -1.88
C VAL A 38 -2.43 1.79 -3.34
N GLU A 39 -3.04 1.00 -4.22
CA GLU A 39 -2.90 1.10 -5.67
C GLU A 39 -3.61 2.37 -6.16
N VAL A 40 -2.83 3.27 -6.78
CA VAL A 40 -3.31 4.54 -7.33
C VAL A 40 -3.35 4.57 -8.85
N ASP A 41 -2.53 3.73 -9.48
CA ASP A 41 -2.57 3.41 -10.92
C ASP A 41 -2.21 1.92 -11.10
N VAL A 42 -2.28 1.41 -12.34
CA VAL A 42 -1.97 0.02 -12.73
C VAL A 42 -0.58 -0.41 -12.25
N ASP A 43 0.37 0.51 -12.27
CA ASP A 43 1.78 0.26 -11.96
C ASP A 43 2.29 1.03 -10.74
N THR A 44 1.45 1.80 -10.05
CA THR A 44 1.88 2.75 -9.02
C THR A 44 1.11 2.53 -7.71
N VAL A 45 1.86 2.51 -6.61
CA VAL A 45 1.31 2.38 -5.26
C VAL A 45 1.82 3.48 -4.34
N VAL A 46 1.01 3.82 -3.35
CA VAL A 46 1.36 4.72 -2.25
C VAL A 46 1.45 3.90 -0.97
N GLN A 47 2.65 3.80 -0.39
CA GLN A 47 2.79 3.17 0.91
C GLN A 47 2.18 4.05 1.99
N MET A 48 1.21 3.50 2.70
CA MET A 48 0.45 4.20 3.75
C MET A 48 1.03 3.95 5.15
N GLY A 49 1.70 2.81 5.34
CA GLY A 49 2.31 2.48 6.62
C GLY A 49 3.08 1.16 6.60
N SER A 50 3.71 0.86 7.73
CA SER A 50 4.37 -0.41 7.98
C SER A 50 4.32 -0.76 9.46
N THR A 51 4.20 -2.05 9.79
CA THR A 51 4.15 -2.54 11.17
C THR A 51 4.65 -3.98 11.24
N GLU A 52 5.24 -4.39 12.36
CA GLU A 52 5.64 -5.78 12.62
C GLU A 52 4.45 -6.64 13.11
N ASP A 53 3.35 -5.99 13.50
CA ASP A 53 2.15 -6.63 14.03
C ASP A 53 1.11 -6.86 12.93
N LYS A 54 0.73 -8.12 12.72
CA LYS A 54 -0.26 -8.52 11.72
C LYS A 54 -1.64 -7.91 11.99
N ASP A 55 -2.05 -7.82 13.25
CA ASP A 55 -3.38 -7.29 13.62
C ASP A 55 -3.43 -5.78 13.37
N GLN A 56 -2.33 -5.08 13.62
CA GLN A 56 -2.19 -3.66 13.25
C GLN A 56 -2.21 -3.46 11.74
N ALA A 57 -1.56 -4.34 10.96
CA ALA A 57 -1.64 -4.28 9.50
C ALA A 57 -3.09 -4.44 9.01
N GLY A 58 -3.84 -5.37 9.61
CA GLY A 58 -5.27 -5.55 9.34
C GLY A 58 -6.13 -4.35 9.76
N ALA A 59 -5.79 -3.68 10.86
CA ALA A 59 -6.45 -2.44 11.28
C ALA A 59 -6.21 -1.30 10.27
N LEU A 60 -4.97 -1.12 9.81
CA LEU A 60 -4.62 -0.15 8.77
C LEU A 60 -5.40 -0.40 7.48
N VAL A 61 -5.52 -1.65 7.03
CA VAL A 61 -6.33 -2.00 5.85
C VAL A 61 -7.78 -1.55 6.05
N LYS A 62 -8.40 -1.86 7.20
CA LYS A 62 -9.79 -1.47 7.50
C LYS A 62 -10.00 0.04 7.52
N GLU A 63 -9.03 0.79 8.04
CA GLU A 63 -9.07 2.26 8.05
C GLU A 63 -8.92 2.85 6.64
N LEU A 64 -8.13 2.21 5.78
CA LEU A 64 -7.86 2.69 4.43
C LEU A 64 -9.01 2.44 3.46
N VAL A 65 -9.75 1.31 3.59
CA VAL A 65 -10.87 0.95 2.70
C VAL A 65 -11.83 2.12 2.40
N PRO A 66 -12.38 2.85 3.39
CA PRO A 66 -13.29 3.97 3.10
C PRO A 66 -12.59 5.17 2.45
N CYS A 67 -11.27 5.30 2.58
CA CYS A 67 -10.49 6.44 2.10
C CYS A 67 -9.83 6.20 0.73
N ILE A 68 -9.94 5.00 0.15
CA ILE A 68 -9.24 4.64 -1.10
C ILE A 68 -9.51 5.63 -2.22
N HIS A 69 -10.78 6.02 -2.42
CA HIS A 69 -11.13 6.92 -3.50
C HIS A 69 -10.43 8.29 -3.37
N GLU A 70 -10.43 8.85 -2.16
CA GLU A 70 -9.74 10.12 -1.86
C GLU A 70 -8.22 9.98 -2.04
N ILE A 71 -7.63 8.88 -1.59
CA ILE A 71 -6.19 8.60 -1.76
C ILE A 71 -5.84 8.55 -3.25
N ARG A 72 -6.63 7.84 -4.07
CA ARG A 72 -6.43 7.76 -5.51
C ARG A 72 -6.53 9.13 -6.17
N GLU A 73 -7.55 9.92 -5.86
CA GLU A 73 -7.68 11.27 -6.42
C GLU A 73 -6.49 12.15 -6.04
N ARG A 74 -6.08 12.11 -4.76
CA ARG A 74 -4.98 12.90 -4.22
C ARG A 74 -3.64 12.59 -4.88
N TYR A 75 -3.39 11.33 -5.21
CA TYR A 75 -2.12 10.87 -5.77
C TYR A 75 -2.19 10.52 -7.27
N SER A 76 -3.32 10.77 -7.93
CA SER A 76 -3.55 10.49 -9.36
C SER A 76 -2.55 11.15 -10.32
N ARG A 77 -1.82 12.18 -9.87
CA ARG A 77 -0.81 12.91 -10.66
C ARG A 77 0.59 12.78 -10.07
N CYS A 78 0.77 11.91 -9.09
CA CYS A 78 2.05 11.67 -8.49
C CYS A 78 2.66 10.43 -9.10
N PHE A 79 3.82 10.62 -9.75
CA PHE A 79 4.56 9.55 -10.36
C PHE A 79 5.73 9.16 -9.45
N PRO A 80 6.07 7.86 -9.37
CA PRO A 80 7.29 7.45 -8.71
C PRO A 80 8.49 8.05 -9.46
N ASP A 81 9.45 8.62 -8.71
CA ASP A 81 10.74 9.09 -9.25
C ASP A 81 11.54 7.94 -9.88
#